data_AF-A0A941VAE5-F1
#
_entry.id   AF-A0A941VAE5-F1
#
_cell.length_a   1.000
_cell.length_b   1.000
_cell.length_c   1.000
_cell.angle_alpha   90.00
_cell.angle_beta   90.00
_cell.angle_gamma   90.00
#
_symmetry.space_group_name_H-M   'P 1'
#
loop_
_entity.id
_entity.type
_entity.pdbx_description
1 polymer ?
#
loop_
_entity_poly.entity_id
_entity_poly.type
_entity_poly.pdbx_seq_one_letter_code
_entity_poly.pdbx_strand_id
1 'polypeptide(L)'
;MTKSLTSHKEWRYVLRDFLRSSPGRSLANYPNDALSYALAPIAAISLWIDEFAPALKEKAALDIVIAGAAHGMDTLDEGRWYRFLPLFLGKPDMKITVDLVGKGLDSNVPEVFSGNAFPLEPKRSAMAAKVAHIEAPRRFPHTLGEYMAARVNRPAPDLVFIFHPGFILNSNSWIAAGDLRSVLSLGTPVGLASYGEEEHMQEVWVLAAHGYKAEPKVTQNRFAANLHKQVLPSAFAHTLWKLDNTLPTTDVPISEENLDKVKTFDKWMYEAMQKGVVLPFLKAFGGTTQTKHGDFIILPSMKLINKTSGKVVEPSKAEKFNEVGVTIEPALLQTYPEHSPFDFDRAYWAINVAAHIEQTLSTQA
;
A
#
# COMPACT_ATOMS: atom_id res chain seq x y z
N MET A 1 3.81 -35.51 1.19
CA MET A 1 3.40 -34.10 1.27
C MET A 1 3.92 -33.38 0.03
N THR A 2 3.05 -32.69 -0.70
CA THR A 2 3.47 -31.86 -1.84
C THR A 2 4.20 -30.64 -1.30
N LYS A 3 5.40 -30.36 -1.79
CA LYS A 3 6.16 -29.17 -1.40
C LYS A 3 5.43 -27.91 -1.88
N SER A 4 5.24 -26.93 -1.00
CA SER A 4 4.66 -25.62 -1.32
C SER A 4 5.45 -24.94 -2.43
N LEU A 5 4.78 -24.32 -3.41
CA LEU A 5 5.49 -23.61 -4.48
C LEU A 5 6.26 -22.40 -3.93
N THR A 6 5.74 -21.68 -2.93
CA THR A 6 6.44 -20.56 -2.31
C THR A 6 7.69 -20.98 -1.53
N SER A 7 7.91 -22.26 -1.26
CA SER A 7 9.18 -22.70 -0.65
C SER A 7 10.42 -22.49 -1.55
N HIS A 8 10.21 -22.23 -2.84
CA HIS A 8 11.27 -21.77 -3.74
C HIS A 8 11.64 -20.32 -3.45
N LYS A 9 12.85 -19.91 -3.86
CA LYS A 9 13.33 -18.52 -3.70
C LYS A 9 13.17 -17.66 -4.94
N GLU A 10 12.89 -18.26 -6.10
CA GLU A 10 12.92 -17.57 -7.39
C GLU A 10 11.76 -18.01 -8.28
N TRP A 11 11.20 -17.07 -9.04
CA TRP A 11 10.07 -17.31 -9.95
C TRP A 11 10.33 -18.48 -10.91
N ARG A 12 11.53 -18.62 -11.46
CA ARG A 12 11.85 -19.71 -12.41
C ARG A 12 11.54 -21.11 -11.86
N TYR A 13 11.74 -21.34 -10.55
CA TYR A 13 11.48 -22.64 -9.93
C TYR A 13 10.02 -22.82 -9.55
N VAL A 14 9.37 -21.73 -9.10
CA VAL A 14 7.91 -21.69 -8.90
C VAL A 14 7.18 -22.03 -10.19
N LEU A 15 7.51 -21.33 -11.29
CA LEU A 15 6.89 -21.52 -12.59
C LEU A 15 7.18 -22.91 -13.15
N ARG A 16 8.41 -23.42 -13.03
CA ARG A 16 8.73 -24.79 -13.45
C ARG A 16 7.82 -25.82 -12.78
N ASP A 17 7.62 -25.72 -11.47
CA ASP A 17 6.82 -26.69 -10.73
C ASP A 17 5.31 -26.47 -10.93
N PHE A 18 4.87 -25.20 -11.03
CA PHE A 18 3.50 -24.84 -11.41
C PHE A 18 3.13 -25.40 -12.78
N LEU A 19 3.95 -25.20 -13.81
CA LEU A 19 3.69 -25.66 -15.18
C LEU A 19 3.74 -27.20 -15.31
N ARG A 20 4.38 -27.90 -14.37
CA ARG A 20 4.35 -29.37 -14.29
C ARG A 20 3.07 -29.89 -13.63
N SER A 21 2.39 -29.08 -12.83
CA SER A 21 1.11 -29.43 -12.24
C SER A 21 0.02 -29.57 -13.31
N SER A 22 -0.98 -30.41 -13.04
CA SER A 22 -2.13 -30.57 -13.94
C SER A 22 -2.81 -29.23 -14.31
N PRO A 23 -3.13 -28.33 -13.36
CA PRO A 23 -3.74 -27.05 -13.71
C PRO A 23 -2.81 -26.09 -14.47
N GLY A 24 -1.51 -26.09 -14.19
CA GLY A 24 -0.56 -25.17 -14.82
C GLY A 24 -0.09 -25.59 -16.22
N ARG A 25 -0.25 -26.87 -16.60
CA ARG A 25 0.29 -27.39 -17.89
C ARG A 25 -0.26 -26.68 -19.12
N SER A 26 -1.53 -26.25 -19.08
CA SER A 26 -2.18 -25.54 -20.20
C SER A 26 -1.60 -24.13 -20.44
N LEU A 27 -0.79 -23.63 -19.51
CA LEU A 27 -0.18 -22.31 -19.52
C LEU A 27 1.30 -22.32 -19.95
N ALA A 28 1.86 -23.49 -20.32
CA ALA A 28 3.29 -23.65 -20.59
C ALA A 28 3.84 -22.81 -21.77
N ASN A 29 2.96 -22.37 -22.67
CA ASN A 29 3.35 -21.58 -23.85
C ASN A 29 3.31 -20.06 -23.62
N TYR A 30 2.96 -19.60 -22.41
CA TYR A 30 2.91 -18.17 -22.09
C TYR A 30 4.23 -17.67 -21.52
N PRO A 31 4.58 -16.39 -21.74
CA PRO A 31 5.80 -15.81 -21.18
C PRO A 31 5.84 -15.89 -19.65
N ASN A 32 7.02 -16.19 -19.10
CA ASN A 32 7.23 -16.27 -17.65
C ASN A 32 6.84 -14.97 -16.93
N ASP A 33 7.09 -13.81 -17.52
CA ASP A 33 6.75 -12.53 -16.91
C ASP A 33 5.24 -12.35 -16.78
N ALA A 34 4.48 -12.75 -17.81
CA ALA A 34 3.01 -12.72 -17.78
C ALA A 34 2.46 -13.66 -16.71
N LEU A 35 3.02 -14.88 -16.60
CA LEU A 35 2.63 -15.84 -15.57
C LEU A 35 2.98 -15.36 -14.16
N SER A 36 4.17 -14.80 -13.97
CA SER A 36 4.61 -14.24 -12.69
C SER A 36 3.70 -13.10 -12.25
N TYR A 37 3.35 -12.22 -13.19
CA TYR A 37 2.39 -11.14 -12.96
C TYR A 37 1.03 -11.65 -12.49
N ALA A 38 0.48 -12.66 -13.17
CA ALA A 38 -0.82 -13.22 -12.82
C ALA A 38 -0.83 -14.01 -11.50
N LEU A 39 0.31 -14.62 -11.13
CA LEU A 39 0.45 -15.43 -9.93
C LEU A 39 0.96 -14.65 -8.70
N ALA A 40 1.42 -13.41 -8.87
CA ALA A 40 1.98 -12.60 -7.78
C ALA A 40 1.02 -12.40 -6.59
N PRO A 41 -0.29 -12.12 -6.78
CA PRO A 41 -1.23 -12.03 -5.65
C PRO A 41 -1.30 -13.34 -4.84
N ILE A 42 -1.22 -14.48 -5.52
CA ILE A 42 -1.33 -15.81 -4.91
C ILE A 42 -0.06 -16.13 -4.13
N ALA A 43 1.10 -15.80 -4.70
CA ALA A 43 2.38 -15.93 -4.04
C ALA A 43 2.46 -15.06 -2.78
N ALA A 44 2.00 -13.81 -2.85
CA ALA A 44 1.95 -12.87 -1.74
C ALA A 44 1.09 -13.39 -0.58
N ILE A 45 -0.15 -13.83 -0.85
CA ILE A 45 -1.03 -14.41 0.19
C ILE A 45 -0.39 -15.65 0.82
N SER A 46 0.18 -16.54 0.00
CA SER A 46 0.82 -17.75 0.51
C SER A 46 2.02 -17.42 1.40
N LEU A 47 2.89 -16.50 1.01
CA LEU A 47 4.02 -16.07 1.84
C LEU A 47 3.56 -15.40 3.13
N TRP A 48 2.51 -14.59 3.07
CA TRP A 48 1.95 -13.96 4.26
C TRP A 48 1.40 -15.03 5.23
N ILE A 49 0.67 -16.03 4.73
CA ILE A 49 0.17 -17.14 5.55
C ILE A 49 1.34 -17.89 6.20
N ASP A 50 2.40 -18.17 5.44
CA ASP A 50 3.60 -18.86 5.95
C ASP A 50 4.20 -18.14 7.15
N GLU A 51 4.27 -16.81 7.06
CA GLU A 51 4.99 -15.97 8.01
C GLU A 51 4.15 -15.57 9.24
N PHE A 52 2.88 -15.26 9.01
CA PHE A 52 2.05 -14.55 9.99
C PHE A 52 0.89 -15.38 10.53
N ALA A 53 0.41 -16.37 9.78
CA ALA A 53 -0.75 -17.18 10.16
C ALA A 53 -0.63 -18.66 9.72
N PRO A 54 0.46 -19.37 10.08
CA PRO A 54 0.72 -20.71 9.56
C PRO A 54 -0.37 -21.73 9.92
N ALA A 55 -1.11 -21.50 11.01
CA ALA A 55 -2.25 -22.33 11.42
C ALA A 55 -3.36 -22.42 10.34
N LEU A 56 -3.46 -21.45 9.43
CA LEU A 56 -4.41 -21.50 8.32
C LEU A 56 -4.12 -22.68 7.36
N LYS A 57 -2.88 -23.15 7.27
CA LYS A 57 -2.52 -24.31 6.42
C LYS A 57 -3.06 -25.64 6.91
N GLU A 58 -3.47 -25.72 8.17
CA GLU A 58 -4.00 -26.93 8.78
C GLU A 58 -5.52 -27.06 8.58
N LYS A 59 -6.17 -26.03 8.04
CA LYS A 59 -7.59 -26.09 7.67
C LYS A 59 -7.78 -26.93 6.41
N ALA A 60 -8.90 -27.65 6.36
CA ALA A 60 -9.32 -28.37 5.14
C ALA A 60 -9.84 -27.43 4.05
N ALA A 61 -10.32 -26.25 4.44
CA ALA A 61 -10.81 -25.21 3.55
C ALA A 61 -10.43 -23.82 4.09
N LEU A 62 -10.26 -22.85 3.18
CA LEU A 62 -10.11 -21.44 3.51
C LEU A 62 -11.17 -20.59 2.82
N ASP A 63 -11.76 -19.68 3.57
CA ASP A 63 -12.61 -18.59 3.12
C ASP A 63 -11.84 -17.27 3.23
N ILE A 64 -11.48 -16.70 2.09
CA ILE A 64 -10.61 -15.52 1.99
C ILE A 64 -11.39 -14.37 1.38
N VAL A 65 -11.26 -13.20 1.99
CA VAL A 65 -11.78 -11.94 1.43
C VAL A 65 -10.60 -11.14 0.90
N ILE A 66 -10.66 -10.75 -0.38
CA ILE A 66 -9.76 -9.76 -0.95
C ILE A 66 -10.49 -8.41 -0.86
N ALA A 67 -10.09 -7.60 0.11
CA ALA A 67 -10.74 -6.32 0.36
C ALA A 67 -10.00 -5.18 -0.35
N GLY A 68 -10.76 -4.12 -0.69
CA GLY A 68 -10.25 -3.04 -1.54
C GLY A 68 -10.13 -3.45 -3.02
N ALA A 69 -10.80 -4.52 -3.44
CA ALA A 69 -10.66 -5.06 -4.78
C ALA A 69 -11.08 -4.03 -5.85
N ALA A 70 -10.22 -3.82 -6.85
CA ALA A 70 -10.44 -2.83 -7.91
C ALA A 70 -9.97 -3.36 -9.27
N HIS A 71 -9.94 -2.53 -10.31
CA HIS A 71 -9.48 -2.92 -11.65
C HIS A 71 -7.94 -3.06 -11.71
N GLY A 72 -7.36 -4.02 -10.99
CA GLY A 72 -5.92 -4.26 -10.98
C GLY A 72 -5.54 -5.75 -11.03
N MET A 73 -4.30 -6.05 -10.62
CA MET A 73 -3.79 -7.43 -10.58
C MET A 73 -4.57 -8.34 -9.65
N ASP A 74 -5.11 -7.78 -8.58
CA ASP A 74 -5.96 -8.40 -7.58
C ASP A 74 -7.29 -8.92 -8.16
N THR A 75 -7.71 -8.42 -9.33
CA THR A 75 -8.92 -8.88 -10.05
C THR A 75 -8.64 -9.37 -11.47
N LEU A 76 -7.37 -9.58 -11.84
CA LEU A 76 -6.97 -10.07 -13.17
C LEU A 76 -7.73 -11.36 -13.54
N ASP A 77 -8.26 -11.41 -14.76
CA ASP A 77 -9.10 -12.52 -15.25
C ASP A 77 -10.28 -12.85 -14.30
N GLU A 78 -10.83 -11.78 -13.71
CA GLU A 78 -11.89 -11.75 -12.71
C GLU A 78 -11.51 -12.51 -11.42
N GLY A 79 -10.22 -12.57 -11.09
CA GLY A 79 -9.69 -13.20 -9.86
C GLY A 79 -9.57 -14.72 -9.93
N ARG A 80 -9.74 -15.34 -11.10
CA ARG A 80 -9.68 -16.82 -11.23
C ARG A 80 -8.36 -17.42 -10.78
N TRP A 81 -7.27 -16.65 -10.82
CA TRP A 81 -5.95 -17.07 -10.37
C TRP A 81 -5.91 -17.50 -8.91
N TYR A 82 -6.79 -16.99 -8.03
CA TYR A 82 -6.82 -17.40 -6.62
C TYR A 82 -7.10 -18.89 -6.40
N ARG A 83 -7.69 -19.58 -7.39
CA ARG A 83 -7.89 -21.03 -7.33
C ARG A 83 -6.60 -21.84 -7.35
N PHE A 84 -5.45 -21.22 -7.67
CA PHE A 84 -4.14 -21.87 -7.60
C PHE A 84 -3.47 -21.76 -6.24
N LEU A 85 -4.02 -20.98 -5.29
CA LEU A 85 -3.48 -20.84 -3.93
C LEU A 85 -3.19 -22.17 -3.21
N PRO A 86 -3.99 -23.24 -3.33
CA PRO A 86 -3.69 -24.55 -2.73
C PRO A 86 -2.31 -25.11 -3.12
N LEU A 87 -1.89 -24.88 -4.36
CA LEU A 87 -0.57 -25.33 -4.85
C LEU A 87 0.55 -24.54 -4.16
N PHE A 88 0.35 -23.24 -3.99
CA PHE A 88 1.31 -22.36 -3.32
C PHE A 88 1.44 -22.68 -1.85
N LEU A 89 0.36 -23.08 -1.18
CA LEU A 89 0.35 -23.53 0.21
C LEU A 89 0.88 -24.97 0.40
N GLY A 90 1.11 -25.73 -0.68
CA GLY A 90 1.52 -27.14 -0.61
C GLY A 90 0.40 -28.08 -0.18
N LYS A 91 -0.85 -27.64 -0.31
CA LYS A 91 -2.08 -28.33 0.12
C LYS A 91 -3.03 -28.44 -1.09
N PRO A 92 -2.69 -29.19 -2.16
CA PRO A 92 -3.42 -29.17 -3.43
C PRO A 92 -4.92 -29.53 -3.31
N ASP A 93 -5.30 -30.30 -2.30
CA ASP A 93 -6.68 -30.72 -2.05
C ASP A 93 -7.50 -29.73 -1.19
N MET A 94 -6.87 -28.65 -0.71
CA MET A 94 -7.52 -27.61 0.08
C MET A 94 -8.56 -26.87 -0.73
N LYS A 95 -9.77 -26.73 -0.20
CA LYS A 95 -10.83 -25.94 -0.83
C LYS A 95 -10.61 -24.46 -0.52
N ILE A 96 -10.62 -23.61 -1.55
CA ILE A 96 -10.52 -22.16 -1.39
C ILE A 96 -11.78 -21.50 -1.91
N THR A 97 -12.42 -20.71 -1.05
CA THR A 97 -13.46 -19.75 -1.43
C THR A 97 -12.87 -18.36 -1.36
N VAL A 98 -13.09 -17.56 -2.40
CA VAL A 98 -12.65 -16.16 -2.43
C VAL A 98 -13.84 -15.25 -2.73
N ASP A 99 -13.95 -14.19 -1.95
CA ASP A 99 -14.83 -13.05 -2.23
C ASP A 99 -13.97 -11.82 -2.53
N LEU A 100 -14.22 -11.18 -3.66
CA LEU A 100 -13.62 -9.89 -4.03
C LEU A 100 -14.57 -8.79 -3.55
N VAL A 101 -14.07 -7.91 -2.69
CA VAL A 101 -14.87 -6.88 -2.01
C VAL A 101 -14.25 -5.51 -2.26
N GLY A 102 -15.00 -4.62 -2.90
CA GLY A 102 -14.56 -3.25 -3.12
C GLY A 102 -15.44 -2.48 -4.10
N LYS A 103 -15.58 -1.17 -3.88
CA LYS A 103 -16.33 -0.26 -4.78
C LYS A 103 -15.75 -0.21 -6.19
N GLY A 104 -14.45 -0.45 -6.35
CA GLY A 104 -13.78 -0.53 -7.65
C GLY A 104 -14.20 -1.73 -8.51
N LEU A 105 -15.07 -2.62 -8.01
CA LEU A 105 -15.68 -3.68 -8.79
C LEU A 105 -16.92 -3.24 -9.56
N ASP A 106 -17.55 -2.11 -9.18
CA ASP A 106 -18.69 -1.54 -9.89
C ASP A 106 -18.21 -0.85 -11.17
N SER A 107 -18.73 -1.29 -12.31
CA SER A 107 -18.41 -0.71 -13.62
C SER A 107 -18.88 0.73 -13.81
N ASN A 108 -19.76 1.23 -12.93
CA ASN A 108 -20.30 2.58 -12.99
C ASN A 108 -19.53 3.57 -12.11
N VAL A 109 -18.63 3.09 -11.24
CA VAL A 109 -17.77 3.96 -10.44
C VAL A 109 -16.59 4.39 -11.33
N PRO A 110 -16.41 5.69 -11.61
CA PRO A 110 -15.25 6.17 -12.35
C PRO A 110 -13.95 5.70 -11.68
N GLU A 111 -12.92 5.38 -12.46
CA GLU A 111 -11.56 4.99 -12.02
C GLU A 111 -10.80 6.13 -11.31
N VAL A 112 -11.51 7.00 -10.58
CA VAL A 112 -11.00 8.15 -9.86
C VAL A 112 -10.39 7.72 -8.51
N PHE A 113 -10.79 6.56 -7.98
CA PHE A 113 -10.21 5.99 -6.75
C PHE A 113 -8.80 5.42 -6.91
N SER A 114 -8.25 5.36 -8.13
CA SER A 114 -6.88 4.91 -8.40
C SER A 114 -5.88 6.03 -8.71
N GLY A 115 -6.35 7.29 -8.76
CA GLY A 115 -5.56 8.40 -9.26
C GLY A 115 -5.19 8.23 -10.74
N ASN A 116 -5.27 9.31 -11.52
CA ASN A 116 -4.87 9.29 -12.94
C ASN A 116 -3.37 8.96 -13.19
N ALA A 117 -2.60 8.62 -12.15
CA ALA A 117 -1.18 8.25 -12.23
C ALA A 117 -0.92 6.76 -12.50
N PHE A 118 -1.93 5.90 -12.32
CA PHE A 118 -1.78 4.46 -12.45
C PHE A 118 -2.72 3.97 -13.56
N PRO A 119 -2.25 3.78 -14.82
CA PRO A 119 -3.09 3.20 -15.85
C PRO A 119 -3.48 1.79 -15.42
N LEU A 120 -4.73 1.62 -15.02
CA LEU A 120 -5.34 0.35 -14.67
C LEU A 120 -5.64 -0.43 -15.96
N GLU A 121 -4.65 -1.14 -16.49
CA GLU A 121 -4.86 -2.13 -17.55
C GLU A 121 -4.18 -3.47 -17.20
N PRO A 122 -4.70 -4.65 -17.62
CA PRO A 122 -5.97 -4.93 -18.29
C PRO A 122 -6.94 -5.79 -17.44
N LYS A 123 -8.25 -5.60 -17.64
CA LYS A 123 -9.33 -6.46 -17.09
C LYS A 123 -9.18 -7.95 -17.45
N ARG A 124 -8.41 -8.26 -18.50
CA ARG A 124 -8.16 -9.60 -19.02
C ARG A 124 -6.73 -9.72 -19.54
N SER A 125 -6.03 -10.77 -19.11
CA SER A 125 -4.71 -11.11 -19.62
C SER A 125 -4.82 -11.86 -20.97
N ALA A 126 -3.69 -12.00 -21.67
CA ALA A 126 -3.60 -12.90 -22.83
C ALA A 126 -3.88 -14.38 -22.47
N MET A 127 -3.89 -14.74 -21.18
CA MET A 127 -4.17 -16.07 -20.65
C MET A 127 -5.63 -16.26 -20.24
N ALA A 128 -6.49 -15.23 -20.32
CA ALA A 128 -7.87 -15.27 -19.84
C ALA A 128 -8.64 -16.52 -20.33
N ALA A 129 -8.50 -16.86 -21.61
CA ALA A 129 -9.17 -18.02 -22.21
C ALA A 129 -8.74 -19.36 -21.58
N LYS A 130 -7.50 -19.46 -21.07
CA LYS A 130 -7.00 -20.67 -20.42
C LYS A 130 -7.55 -20.85 -19.01
N VAL A 131 -7.89 -19.77 -18.34
CA VAL A 131 -8.47 -19.83 -16.98
C VAL A 131 -10.00 -19.70 -16.98
N ALA A 132 -10.63 -19.37 -18.11
CA ALA A 132 -12.08 -19.13 -18.18
C ALA A 132 -12.97 -20.27 -17.65
N HIS A 133 -12.51 -21.52 -17.75
CA HIS A 133 -13.20 -22.71 -17.24
C HIS A 133 -13.18 -22.83 -15.70
N ILE A 134 -12.34 -22.04 -15.04
CA ILE A 134 -12.21 -21.99 -13.59
C ILE A 134 -13.30 -21.07 -13.03
N GLU A 135 -13.96 -21.51 -11.96
CA GLU A 135 -14.99 -20.72 -11.29
C GLU A 135 -14.41 -19.42 -10.70
N ALA A 136 -14.98 -18.29 -11.11
CA ALA A 136 -14.61 -16.97 -10.58
C ALA A 136 -14.95 -16.86 -9.09
N PRO A 137 -14.14 -16.12 -8.31
CA PRO A 137 -14.56 -15.56 -7.04
C PRO A 137 -15.90 -14.81 -7.11
N ARG A 138 -16.63 -14.77 -6.00
CA ARG A 138 -17.82 -13.91 -5.91
C ARG A 138 -17.37 -12.46 -5.82
N ARG A 139 -18.15 -11.56 -6.43
CA ARG A 139 -17.87 -10.12 -6.45
C ARG A 139 -18.90 -9.40 -5.59
N PHE A 140 -18.43 -8.49 -4.74
CA PHE A 140 -19.26 -7.64 -3.90
C PHE A 140 -18.85 -6.17 -4.11
N PRO A 141 -19.56 -5.42 -4.97
CA PRO A 141 -19.16 -4.09 -5.44
C PRO A 141 -19.47 -2.96 -4.45
N HIS A 142 -19.10 -3.16 -3.18
CA HIS A 142 -19.44 -2.30 -2.06
C HIS A 142 -18.28 -2.24 -1.07
N THR A 143 -18.45 -1.52 0.03
CA THR A 143 -17.45 -1.41 1.11
C THR A 143 -17.25 -2.73 1.86
N LEU A 144 -16.15 -2.83 2.60
CA LEU A 144 -15.92 -4.00 3.45
C LEU A 144 -16.93 -4.06 4.59
N GLY A 145 -17.29 -2.92 5.19
CA GLY A 145 -18.31 -2.87 6.24
C GLY A 145 -19.67 -3.37 5.76
N GLU A 146 -20.12 -2.95 4.58
CA GLU A 146 -21.36 -3.46 3.95
C GLU A 146 -21.29 -4.97 3.68
N TYR A 147 -20.14 -5.47 3.24
CA TYR A 147 -19.94 -6.90 3.03
C TYR A 147 -20.05 -7.68 4.34
N MET A 148 -19.38 -7.22 5.40
CA MET A 148 -19.41 -7.86 6.70
C MET A 148 -20.81 -7.83 7.32
N ALA A 149 -21.54 -6.73 7.14
CA ALA A 149 -22.95 -6.63 7.56
C ALA A 149 -23.84 -7.63 6.80
N ALA A 150 -23.68 -7.76 5.48
CA ALA A 150 -24.39 -8.75 4.67
C ALA A 150 -24.00 -10.20 5.02
N ARG A 151 -22.83 -10.40 5.64
CA ARG A 151 -22.29 -11.70 6.04
C ARG A 151 -22.65 -12.12 7.46
N VAL A 152 -23.44 -11.34 8.22
CA VAL A 152 -23.71 -11.57 9.66
C VAL A 152 -24.15 -13.00 10.04
N ASN A 153 -24.83 -13.72 9.15
CA ASN A 153 -25.31 -15.09 9.37
C ASN A 153 -24.34 -16.19 8.88
N ARG A 154 -23.10 -15.83 8.53
CA ARG A 154 -22.07 -16.76 8.05
C ARG A 154 -20.87 -16.72 8.99
N PRO A 155 -20.07 -17.80 9.05
CA PRO A 155 -18.79 -17.77 9.76
C PRO A 155 -17.92 -16.60 9.29
N ALA A 156 -17.17 -16.02 10.22
CA ALA A 156 -16.15 -15.02 9.89
C ALA A 156 -15.18 -15.60 8.84
N PRO A 157 -14.69 -14.77 7.90
CA PRO A 157 -13.67 -15.23 6.98
C PRO A 157 -12.39 -15.63 7.72
N ASP A 158 -11.67 -16.59 7.15
CA ASP A 158 -10.43 -17.12 7.73
C ASP A 158 -9.27 -16.13 7.58
N LEU A 159 -9.33 -15.28 6.54
CA LEU A 159 -8.35 -14.25 6.23
C LEU A 159 -9.04 -13.12 5.46
N VAL A 160 -8.73 -11.88 5.82
CA VAL A 160 -8.96 -10.70 4.97
C VAL A 160 -7.62 -10.21 4.49
N PHE A 161 -7.44 -10.05 3.18
CA PHE A 161 -6.19 -9.60 2.57
C PHE A 161 -6.41 -8.31 1.77
N ILE A 162 -5.51 -7.34 1.93
CA ILE A 162 -5.57 -6.04 1.26
C ILE A 162 -4.22 -5.81 0.55
N PHE A 163 -4.22 -5.81 -0.78
CA PHE A 163 -2.98 -5.69 -1.57
C PHE A 163 -2.44 -4.27 -1.67
N HIS A 164 -3.32 -3.30 -1.49
CA HIS A 164 -3.01 -1.88 -1.54
C HIS A 164 -4.04 -1.14 -0.69
N PRO A 165 -3.83 -1.06 0.63
CA PRO A 165 -4.80 -0.45 1.53
C PRO A 165 -5.11 1.00 1.16
N GLY A 166 -4.10 1.78 0.77
CA GLY A 166 -4.27 3.18 0.40
C GLY A 166 -4.99 3.94 1.51
N PHE A 167 -4.66 3.69 2.78
CA PHE A 167 -5.37 4.29 3.92
C PHE A 167 -5.29 5.80 3.89
N ILE A 168 -4.23 6.35 3.30
CA ILE A 168 -4.11 7.79 3.11
C ILE A 168 -5.28 8.34 2.27
N LEU A 169 -5.55 7.72 1.12
CA LEU A 169 -6.61 8.12 0.18
C LEU A 169 -8.01 7.64 0.62
N ASN A 170 -8.09 6.57 1.41
CA ASN A 170 -9.33 5.87 1.74
C ASN A 170 -9.61 5.79 3.25
N SER A 171 -9.02 6.67 4.05
CA SER A 171 -9.18 6.72 5.52
C SER A 171 -10.65 6.83 5.93
N ASN A 172 -11.46 7.58 5.18
CA ASN A 172 -12.88 7.74 5.45
C ASN A 172 -13.66 6.41 5.39
N SER A 173 -13.37 5.53 4.44
CA SER A 173 -14.05 4.23 4.36
C SER A 173 -13.42 3.21 5.29
N TRP A 174 -12.10 3.01 5.19
CA TRP A 174 -11.41 1.97 5.95
C TRP A 174 -11.48 2.19 7.46
N ILE A 175 -11.35 3.45 7.87
CA ILE A 175 -11.15 3.80 9.27
C ILE A 175 -12.37 4.52 9.85
N ALA A 176 -12.78 5.65 9.27
CA ALA A 176 -13.84 6.48 9.86
C ALA A 176 -15.22 5.80 9.83
N ALA A 177 -15.56 5.11 8.73
CA ALA A 177 -16.79 4.32 8.64
C ALA A 177 -16.72 2.98 9.40
N GLY A 178 -15.55 2.60 9.92
CA GLY A 178 -15.38 1.40 10.74
C GLY A 178 -15.25 0.08 9.96
N ASP A 179 -14.97 0.13 8.65
CA ASP A 179 -14.79 -1.06 7.81
C ASP A 179 -13.72 -2.02 8.38
N LEU A 180 -12.52 -1.52 8.70
CA LEU A 180 -11.46 -2.33 9.31
C LEU A 180 -11.89 -2.84 10.69
N ARG A 181 -12.52 -1.98 11.50
CA ARG A 181 -13.02 -2.32 12.84
C ARG A 181 -14.01 -3.49 12.76
N SER A 182 -14.87 -3.54 11.74
CA SER A 182 -15.84 -4.62 11.55
C SER A 182 -15.17 -6.00 11.43
N VAL A 183 -14.02 -6.08 10.75
CA VAL A 183 -13.26 -7.33 10.59
C VAL A 183 -12.43 -7.64 11.83
N LEU A 184 -11.70 -6.66 12.36
CA LEU A 184 -10.82 -6.86 13.51
C LEU A 184 -11.61 -7.28 14.77
N SER A 185 -12.85 -6.80 14.91
CA SER A 185 -13.74 -7.20 16.02
C SER A 185 -14.08 -8.70 16.06
N LEU A 186 -13.95 -9.39 14.92
CA LEU A 186 -14.18 -10.83 14.80
C LEU A 186 -12.92 -11.65 15.09
N GLY A 187 -11.78 -11.00 15.33
CA GLY A 187 -10.48 -11.66 15.47
C GLY A 187 -9.96 -12.27 14.17
N THR A 188 -10.56 -11.94 13.01
CA THR A 188 -10.09 -12.39 11.71
C THR A 188 -8.72 -11.77 11.43
N PRO A 189 -7.70 -12.57 11.07
CA PRO A 189 -6.40 -12.04 10.65
C PRO A 189 -6.53 -11.14 9.42
N VAL A 190 -5.90 -9.97 9.47
CA VAL A 190 -5.82 -9.02 8.34
C VAL A 190 -4.41 -8.95 7.79
N GLY A 191 -4.23 -9.47 6.58
CA GLY A 191 -2.99 -9.39 5.83
C GLY A 191 -2.95 -8.18 4.92
N LEU A 192 -1.80 -7.51 4.90
CA LEU A 192 -1.60 -6.30 4.11
C LEU A 192 -0.37 -6.47 3.22
N ALA A 193 -0.43 -5.82 2.06
CA ALA A 193 0.73 -5.60 1.23
C ALA A 193 0.83 -4.13 0.80
N SER A 194 2.03 -3.69 0.46
CA SER A 194 2.30 -2.36 -0.09
C SER A 194 3.25 -2.48 -1.30
N TYR A 195 3.28 -1.47 -2.17
CA TYR A 195 4.15 -1.44 -3.36
C TYR A 195 5.64 -1.22 -3.03
N GLY A 196 5.95 -0.84 -1.80
CA GLY A 196 7.30 -0.60 -1.32
C GLY A 196 7.36 -0.37 0.19
N GLU A 197 8.58 -0.18 0.70
CA GLU A 197 8.82 0.14 2.12
C GLU A 197 8.32 1.55 2.47
N GLU A 198 8.46 2.52 1.56
CA GLU A 198 7.98 3.89 1.78
C GLU A 198 6.45 3.98 1.91
N GLU A 199 5.72 3.30 1.01
CA GLU A 199 4.26 3.24 1.11
C GLU A 199 3.84 2.54 2.40
N HIS A 200 4.48 1.42 2.77
CA HIS A 200 4.19 0.76 4.04
C HIS A 200 4.32 1.72 5.24
N MET A 201 5.37 2.54 5.29
CA MET A 201 5.55 3.53 6.36
C MET A 201 4.44 4.59 6.38
N GLN A 202 4.00 5.05 5.20
CA GLN A 202 2.85 5.96 5.08
C GLN A 202 1.57 5.32 5.64
N GLU A 203 1.31 4.06 5.29
CA GLU A 203 0.13 3.32 5.77
C GLU A 203 0.14 3.15 7.29
N VAL A 204 1.29 2.76 7.85
CA VAL A 204 1.47 2.62 9.31
C VAL A 204 1.22 3.95 10.02
N TRP A 205 1.70 5.05 9.44
CA TRP A 205 1.51 6.37 10.03
C TRP A 205 0.04 6.80 10.04
N VAL A 206 -0.69 6.61 8.94
CA VAL A 206 -2.14 6.89 8.88
C VAL A 206 -2.89 6.05 9.90
N LEU A 207 -2.59 4.76 9.99
CA LEU A 207 -3.18 3.86 10.99
C LEU A 207 -2.93 4.34 12.42
N ALA A 208 -1.69 4.74 12.73
CA ALA A 208 -1.31 5.24 14.05
C ALA A 208 -2.05 6.54 14.40
N ALA A 209 -2.27 7.43 13.43
CA ALA A 209 -3.06 8.65 13.63
C ALA A 209 -4.51 8.35 14.08
N HIS A 210 -5.04 7.18 13.70
CA HIS A 210 -6.34 6.67 14.08
C HIS A 210 -6.32 5.65 15.22
N GLY A 211 -5.19 5.51 15.93
CA GLY A 211 -5.06 4.65 17.10
C GLY A 211 -4.91 3.15 16.81
N TYR A 212 -4.75 2.75 15.54
CA TYR A 212 -4.44 1.38 15.19
C TYR A 212 -2.96 1.09 15.45
N LYS A 213 -2.66 -0.16 15.80
CA LYS A 213 -1.29 -0.67 15.90
C LYS A 213 -1.03 -1.62 14.74
N ALA A 214 0.01 -1.32 13.97
CA ALA A 214 0.56 -2.23 12.97
C ALA A 214 1.73 -2.99 13.58
N GLU A 215 1.90 -4.26 13.23
CA GLU A 215 3.13 -4.95 13.61
C GLU A 215 4.27 -4.49 12.69
N PRO A 216 5.43 -4.09 13.24
CA PRO A 216 6.56 -3.60 12.47
C PRO A 216 7.27 -4.71 11.68
N LYS A 217 6.83 -5.97 11.84
CA LYS A 217 7.41 -7.09 11.12
C LYS A 217 6.96 -7.04 9.66
N VAL A 218 7.81 -6.43 8.84
CA VAL A 218 7.69 -6.42 7.39
C VAL A 218 8.47 -7.59 6.82
N THR A 219 7.88 -8.27 5.84
CA THR A 219 8.53 -9.32 5.06
C THR A 219 8.55 -8.92 3.60
N GLN A 220 9.74 -8.92 2.99
CA GLN A 220 9.84 -8.68 1.56
C GLN A 220 9.26 -9.85 0.76
N ASN A 221 8.36 -9.54 -0.16
CA ASN A 221 7.81 -10.49 -1.10
C ASN A 221 8.81 -10.70 -2.25
N ARG A 222 9.56 -11.79 -2.16
CA ARG A 222 10.47 -12.24 -3.22
C ARG A 222 9.79 -12.56 -4.57
N PHE A 223 8.46 -12.57 -4.60
CA PHE A 223 7.63 -12.80 -5.78
C PHE A 223 6.82 -11.56 -6.18
N ALA A 224 7.20 -10.37 -5.71
CA ALA A 224 6.58 -9.13 -6.13
C ALA A 224 6.66 -8.97 -7.65
N ALA A 225 5.58 -8.46 -8.26
CA ALA A 225 5.54 -8.22 -9.70
C ALA A 225 5.86 -6.76 -9.99
N ASN A 226 6.91 -6.53 -10.78
CA ASN A 226 7.25 -5.18 -11.21
C ASN A 226 6.10 -4.58 -12.02
N LEU A 227 5.64 -3.39 -11.63
CA LEU A 227 4.67 -2.66 -12.42
C LEU A 227 5.42 -2.03 -13.60
N HIS A 228 5.21 -2.56 -14.81
CA HIS A 228 5.81 -2.00 -16.01
C HIS A 228 5.42 -0.52 -16.15
N LYS A 229 6.42 0.35 -16.40
CA LYS A 229 6.29 1.79 -16.72
C LYS A 229 6.09 2.77 -15.56
N GLN A 230 6.55 2.46 -14.34
CA GLN A 230 6.63 3.48 -13.30
C GLN A 230 8.06 4.00 -13.10
N VAL A 231 8.15 5.29 -12.82
CA VAL A 231 9.41 6.03 -12.62
C VAL A 231 9.99 5.77 -11.22
N LEU A 232 9.23 5.10 -10.35
CA LEU A 232 9.68 4.60 -9.05
C LEU A 232 9.80 3.06 -9.08
N PRO A 233 10.70 2.47 -8.29
CA PRO A 233 10.78 1.02 -8.11
C PRO A 233 9.60 0.54 -7.24
N SER A 234 8.39 0.59 -7.79
CA SER A 234 7.18 0.02 -7.20
C SER A 234 6.95 -1.39 -7.76
N ALA A 235 6.72 -2.35 -6.88
CA ALA A 235 6.37 -3.71 -7.26
C ALA A 235 5.11 -4.13 -6.53
N PHE A 236 4.16 -4.72 -7.23
CA PHE A 236 2.92 -5.19 -6.63
C PHE A 236 3.20 -6.16 -5.49
N ALA A 237 2.60 -5.83 -4.33
CA ALA A 237 2.75 -6.55 -3.08
C ALA A 237 4.22 -6.75 -2.68
N HIS A 238 5.07 -5.72 -2.84
CA HIS A 238 6.50 -5.76 -2.50
C HIS A 238 6.76 -6.08 -1.03
N THR A 239 6.04 -5.42 -0.12
CA THR A 239 6.15 -5.64 1.31
C THR A 239 4.89 -6.31 1.83
N LEU A 240 5.05 -7.28 2.74
CA LEU A 240 3.97 -8.00 3.40
C LEU A 240 4.02 -7.70 4.90
N TRP A 241 2.88 -7.39 5.49
CA TRP A 241 2.78 -7.02 6.89
C TRP A 241 1.38 -7.31 7.43
N LYS A 242 1.17 -7.19 8.74
CA LYS A 242 -0.15 -7.44 9.34
C LYS A 242 -0.53 -6.35 10.33
N LEU A 243 -1.84 -6.17 10.48
CA LEU A 243 -2.39 -5.40 11.59
C LEU A 243 -2.39 -6.24 12.87
N ASP A 244 -2.21 -5.56 14.00
CA ASP A 244 -2.62 -6.15 15.27
C ASP A 244 -4.14 -6.31 15.25
N ASN A 245 -4.64 -7.47 15.69
CA ASN A 245 -6.07 -7.72 15.79
C ASN A 245 -6.73 -6.91 16.93
N THR A 246 -5.92 -6.19 17.72
CA THR A 246 -6.41 -5.31 18.78
C THR A 246 -7.12 -4.09 18.19
N LEU A 247 -8.41 -3.97 18.50
CA LEU A 247 -9.19 -2.80 18.15
C LEU A 247 -8.59 -1.52 18.77
N PRO A 248 -8.58 -0.39 18.06
CA PRO A 248 -8.27 0.89 18.68
C PRO A 248 -9.23 1.15 19.83
N THR A 249 -8.71 1.60 20.97
CA THR A 249 -9.53 2.12 22.07
C THR A 249 -10.40 3.26 21.54
N THR A 250 -11.72 3.14 21.67
CA THR A 250 -12.71 4.11 21.17
C THR A 250 -12.55 5.51 21.73
N ASP A 251 -11.85 5.62 22.86
CA ASP A 251 -11.69 6.84 23.63
C ASP A 251 -10.35 7.56 23.34
N VAL A 252 -9.50 7.00 22.47
CA VAL A 252 -8.33 7.73 21.97
C VAL A 252 -8.85 8.74 20.95
N PRO A 253 -8.79 10.05 21.24
CA PRO A 253 -9.17 11.05 20.27
C PRO A 253 -8.31 10.83 19.04
N ILE A 254 -8.95 10.82 17.87
CA ILE A 254 -8.18 10.88 16.63
C ILE A 254 -7.34 12.15 16.75
N SER A 255 -6.02 12.03 16.59
CA SER A 255 -5.16 13.21 16.66
C SER A 255 -5.52 14.12 15.49
N GLU A 256 -6.32 15.15 15.75
CA GLU A 256 -6.74 16.13 14.73
C GLU A 256 -5.50 16.76 14.08
N GLU A 257 -4.45 16.98 14.87
CA GLU A 257 -3.13 17.40 14.40
C GLU A 257 -2.52 16.43 13.39
N ASN A 258 -2.51 15.12 13.66
CA ASN A 258 -1.96 14.13 12.72
C ASN A 258 -2.86 13.96 11.50
N LEU A 259 -4.19 14.01 11.66
CA LEU A 259 -5.12 14.01 10.54
C LEU A 259 -4.93 15.22 9.61
N ASP A 260 -4.73 16.40 10.17
CA ASP A 260 -4.49 17.60 9.37
C ASP A 260 -3.14 17.54 8.68
N LYS A 261 -2.12 16.90 9.28
CA LYS A 261 -0.87 16.56 8.57
C LYS A 261 -1.11 15.60 7.40
N VAL A 262 -1.93 14.56 7.60
CA VAL A 262 -2.29 13.60 6.52
C VAL A 262 -2.99 14.34 5.38
N LYS A 263 -4.03 15.12 5.70
CA LYS A 263 -4.80 15.92 4.72
C LYS A 263 -3.93 16.96 4.01
N THR A 264 -3.00 17.58 4.74
CA THR A 264 -2.07 18.56 4.17
C THR A 264 -1.14 17.88 3.17
N PHE A 265 -0.60 16.72 3.52
CA PHE A 265 0.20 15.90 2.61
C PHE A 265 -0.59 15.47 1.37
N ASP A 266 -1.82 14.97 1.53
CA ASP A 266 -2.69 14.54 0.42
C ASP A 266 -3.07 15.69 -0.52
N LYS A 267 -3.54 16.82 0.05
CA LYS A 267 -3.85 18.03 -0.70
C LYS A 267 -2.64 18.49 -1.50
N TRP A 268 -1.48 18.48 -0.88
CA TRP A 268 -0.24 18.90 -1.50
C TRP A 268 0.20 17.94 -2.63
N MET A 269 0.13 16.63 -2.39
CA MET A 269 0.40 15.60 -3.40
C MET A 269 -0.49 15.80 -4.64
N TYR A 270 -1.77 16.05 -4.41
CA TYR A 270 -2.73 16.35 -5.48
C TYR A 270 -2.36 17.62 -6.25
N GLU A 271 -2.01 18.71 -5.57
CA GLU A 271 -1.60 19.97 -6.22
C GLU A 271 -0.28 19.83 -7.01
N ALA A 272 0.68 19.06 -6.50
CA ALA A 272 1.94 18.77 -7.19
C ALA A 272 1.71 17.93 -8.46
N MET A 273 0.77 16.97 -8.40
CA MET A 273 0.33 16.19 -9.56
C MET A 273 -0.30 17.04 -10.65
N GLN A 274 -1.20 17.96 -10.28
CA GLN A 274 -1.84 18.86 -11.24
C GLN A 274 -0.86 19.79 -11.95
N LYS A 275 0.27 20.11 -11.31
CA LYS A 275 1.33 20.96 -11.90
C LYS A 275 2.32 20.17 -12.77
N GLY A 276 2.18 18.85 -12.91
CA GLY A 276 3.06 18.00 -13.73
C GLY A 276 4.46 17.80 -13.13
N VAL A 277 4.64 18.02 -11.82
CA VAL A 277 5.95 18.13 -11.15
C VAL A 277 6.34 16.83 -10.39
N VAL A 278 5.55 15.76 -10.52
CA VAL A 278 5.46 14.65 -9.55
C VAL A 278 6.78 13.94 -9.21
N LEU A 279 7.66 13.71 -10.18
CA LEU A 279 8.64 12.63 -10.05
C LEU A 279 10.07 13.05 -9.65
N PRO A 280 10.64 14.16 -10.14
CA PRO A 280 11.93 14.64 -9.65
C PRO A 280 11.85 15.29 -8.26
N PHE A 281 10.65 15.70 -7.83
CA PHE A 281 10.46 16.53 -6.63
C PHE A 281 10.10 15.73 -5.38
N LEU A 282 9.46 14.55 -5.46
CA LEU A 282 9.27 13.67 -4.30
C LEU A 282 10.60 13.23 -3.68
N LYS A 283 11.64 13.02 -4.49
CA LYS A 283 13.04 12.82 -4.03
C LYS A 283 13.67 14.07 -3.39
N ALA A 284 13.08 15.24 -3.61
CA ALA A 284 13.60 16.51 -3.16
C ALA A 284 12.95 16.98 -1.84
N PHE A 285 11.72 16.60 -1.52
CA PHE A 285 11.00 17.07 -0.32
C PHE A 285 11.36 16.31 0.95
N GLY A 286 11.72 17.06 1.98
CA GLY A 286 12.57 16.49 3.04
C GLY A 286 13.91 15.99 2.50
N GLY A 287 14.21 16.11 1.21
CA GLY A 287 15.53 15.94 0.68
C GLY A 287 16.37 17.18 0.95
N THR A 288 17.66 17.04 0.69
CA THR A 288 18.60 18.15 0.76
C THR A 288 18.96 18.63 -0.64
N THR A 289 19.11 19.94 -0.81
CA THR A 289 19.69 20.51 -2.02
C THR A 289 20.91 21.34 -1.66
N GLN A 290 22.01 21.06 -2.36
CA GLN A 290 23.25 21.81 -2.21
C GLN A 290 23.35 22.85 -3.33
N THR A 291 23.60 24.10 -2.95
CA THR A 291 23.84 25.21 -3.88
C THR A 291 25.11 25.94 -3.49
N LYS A 292 25.55 26.91 -4.31
CA LYS A 292 26.66 27.81 -3.94
C LYS A 292 26.37 28.67 -2.68
N HIS A 293 25.11 28.71 -2.23
CA HIS A 293 24.66 29.49 -1.08
C HIS A 293 24.46 28.65 0.19
N GLY A 294 24.73 27.34 0.12
CA GLY A 294 24.63 26.43 1.27
C GLY A 294 23.91 25.13 0.95
N ASP A 295 23.72 24.34 2.01
CA ASP A 295 22.96 23.10 2.01
C ASP A 295 21.58 23.35 2.65
N PHE A 296 20.52 22.91 1.98
CA PHE A 296 19.15 23.30 2.30
C PHE A 296 18.24 22.09 2.39
N ILE A 297 17.33 22.10 3.38
CA ILE A 297 16.19 21.18 3.45
C ILE A 297 15.02 21.82 2.70
N ILE A 298 14.38 21.06 1.82
CA ILE A 298 13.25 21.55 1.03
C ILE A 298 11.94 21.29 1.78
N LEU A 299 11.17 22.36 2.01
CA LEU A 299 9.86 22.31 2.66
C LEU A 299 8.70 22.21 1.66
N PRO A 300 7.54 21.65 2.05
CA PRO A 300 6.36 21.53 1.19
C PRO A 300 5.86 22.86 0.60
N SER A 301 6.05 23.97 1.32
CA SER A 301 5.67 25.32 0.89
C SER A 301 6.65 25.94 -0.14
N MET A 302 7.54 25.14 -0.73
CA MET A 302 8.65 25.58 -1.59
C MET A 302 9.65 26.53 -0.89
N LYS A 303 9.57 26.65 0.43
CA LYS A 303 10.57 27.31 1.27
C LYS A 303 11.75 26.36 1.48
N LEU A 304 12.90 26.92 1.83
CA LEU A 304 14.11 26.17 2.13
C LEU A 304 14.60 26.53 3.53
N ILE A 305 15.09 25.54 4.28
CA ILE A 305 15.81 25.76 5.54
C ILE A 305 17.29 25.55 5.29
N ASN A 306 18.12 26.55 5.55
CA ASN A 306 19.57 26.36 5.53
C ASN A 306 19.99 25.44 6.69
N LYS A 307 20.65 24.32 6.40
CA LYS A 307 21.04 23.30 7.40
C LYS A 307 22.06 23.78 8.42
N THR A 308 22.83 24.81 8.09
CA THR A 308 23.84 25.37 9.00
C THR A 308 23.26 26.47 9.87
N SER A 309 22.48 27.38 9.29
CA SER A 309 22.00 28.57 10.01
C SER A 309 20.57 28.47 10.53
N GLY A 310 19.79 27.46 10.11
CA GLY A 310 18.37 27.32 10.42
C GLY A 310 17.48 28.37 9.74
N LYS A 311 18.06 29.31 8.98
CA LYS A 311 17.30 30.38 8.32
C LYS A 311 16.35 29.83 7.26
N VAL A 312 15.12 30.30 7.30
CA VAL A 312 14.09 29.99 6.31
C VAL A 312 14.16 31.01 5.17
N VAL A 313 14.23 30.51 3.94
CA VAL A 313 14.29 31.34 2.74
C VAL A 313 13.26 30.90 1.70
N GLU A 314 12.80 31.86 0.90
CA GLU A 314 12.02 31.61 -0.31
C GLU A 314 12.91 31.75 -1.54
N PRO A 315 12.96 30.72 -2.42
CA PRO A 315 13.63 30.84 -3.70
C PRO A 315 12.88 31.82 -4.60
N SER A 316 13.59 32.79 -5.15
CA SER A 316 13.10 33.73 -6.16
C SER A 316 13.69 33.42 -7.53
N LYS A 317 13.39 34.24 -8.56
CA LYS A 317 13.96 34.06 -9.90
C LYS A 317 15.49 34.20 -9.86
N ALA A 318 16.20 33.25 -10.49
CA ALA A 318 17.65 33.23 -10.67
C ALA A 318 18.47 33.20 -9.37
N GLU A 319 18.49 32.05 -8.68
CA GLU A 319 19.40 31.71 -7.57
C GLU A 319 19.43 32.71 -6.39
N LYS A 320 18.44 33.60 -6.28
CA LYS A 320 18.30 34.54 -5.17
C LYS A 320 17.34 33.98 -4.13
N PHE A 321 17.79 33.96 -2.88
CA PHE A 321 17.01 33.51 -1.73
C PHE A 321 16.59 34.72 -0.88
N ASN A 322 15.29 34.87 -0.66
CA ASN A 322 14.75 35.92 0.21
C ASN A 322 14.53 35.34 1.60
N GLU A 323 15.15 35.92 2.63
CA GLU A 323 14.89 35.50 4.03
C GLU A 323 13.44 35.83 4.40
N VAL A 324 12.74 34.86 4.99
CA VAL A 324 11.32 34.99 5.38
C VAL A 324 11.18 35.49 6.83
N GLY A 325 12.29 35.89 7.47
CA GLY A 325 12.29 36.38 8.86
C GLY A 325 12.10 35.31 9.93
N VAL A 326 12.08 34.02 9.56
CA VAL A 326 11.98 32.88 10.48
C VAL A 326 13.29 32.12 10.51
N THR A 327 13.73 31.71 11.70
CA THR A 327 14.89 30.85 11.93
C THR A 327 14.45 29.66 12.76
N ILE A 328 14.73 28.45 12.27
CA ILE A 328 14.45 27.20 12.98
C ILE A 328 15.46 27.04 14.11
N GLU A 329 14.96 26.69 15.30
CA GLU A 329 15.80 26.43 16.45
C GLU A 329 16.79 25.29 16.17
N PRO A 330 18.07 25.41 16.59
CA PRO A 330 19.07 24.37 16.36
C PRO A 330 18.66 22.99 16.87
N ALA A 331 17.95 22.93 18.00
CA ALA A 331 17.45 21.67 18.56
C ALA A 331 16.46 20.97 17.62
N LEU A 332 15.52 21.72 17.03
CA LEU A 332 14.57 21.19 16.05
C LEU A 332 15.28 20.78 14.76
N LEU A 333 16.25 21.57 14.29
CA LEU A 333 17.03 21.25 13.10
C LEU A 333 17.85 19.95 13.25
N GLN A 334 18.39 19.68 14.45
CA GLN A 334 19.11 18.45 14.76
C GLN A 334 18.24 17.19 14.72
N THR A 335 16.91 17.33 14.80
CA THR A 335 15.99 16.19 14.67
C THR A 335 15.71 15.81 13.20
N TYR A 336 16.21 16.57 12.23
CA TYR A 336 16.05 16.27 10.81
C TYR A 336 16.69 14.91 10.46
N PRO A 337 15.94 13.94 9.92
CA PRO A 337 16.43 12.58 9.70
C PRO A 337 17.25 12.48 8.41
N GLU A 338 18.36 13.21 8.34
CA GLU A 338 19.21 13.37 7.14
C GLU A 338 19.65 12.03 6.51
N HIS A 339 19.96 11.05 7.35
CA HIS A 339 20.44 9.74 6.93
C HIS A 339 19.35 8.67 6.93
N SER A 340 18.08 9.04 7.08
CA SER A 340 17.02 8.04 6.94
C SER A 340 17.07 7.46 5.52
N PRO A 341 17.05 6.13 5.37
CA PRO A 341 16.94 5.50 4.06
C PRO A 341 15.56 5.72 3.42
N PHE A 342 14.61 6.32 4.14
CA PHE A 342 13.24 6.55 3.70
C PHE A 342 12.99 8.03 3.45
N ASP A 343 12.56 8.38 2.23
CA ASP A 343 12.22 9.75 1.86
C ASP A 343 11.05 10.29 2.73
N PHE A 344 10.17 9.39 3.17
CA PHE A 344 9.02 9.72 4.01
C PHE A 344 9.39 10.30 5.38
N ASP A 345 10.41 9.78 6.08
CA ASP A 345 10.79 10.31 7.40
C ASP A 345 11.19 11.78 7.30
N ARG A 346 11.90 12.11 6.23
CA ARG A 346 12.34 13.49 5.99
C ARG A 346 11.19 14.38 5.53
N ALA A 347 10.30 13.87 4.68
CA ALA A 347 9.08 14.57 4.30
C ALA A 347 8.18 14.85 5.52
N TYR A 348 8.02 13.87 6.41
CA TYR A 348 7.27 13.99 7.65
C TYR A 348 7.87 15.07 8.56
N TRP A 349 9.19 15.06 8.75
CA TRP A 349 9.87 16.13 9.46
C TRP A 349 9.59 17.50 8.82
N ALA A 350 9.73 17.61 7.50
CA ALA A 350 9.53 18.86 6.77
C ALA A 350 8.10 19.39 6.88
N ILE A 351 7.08 18.53 6.90
CA ILE A 351 5.67 18.92 7.10
C ILE A 351 5.47 19.49 8.50
N ASN A 352 6.01 18.83 9.53
CA ASN A 352 5.90 19.29 10.91
C ASN A 352 6.55 20.66 11.11
N VAL A 353 7.72 20.86 10.52
CA VAL A 353 8.45 22.13 10.63
C VAL A 353 7.81 23.23 9.80
N ALA A 354 7.27 22.93 8.61
CA ALA A 354 6.56 23.90 7.78
C ALA A 354 5.34 24.49 8.50
N ALA A 355 4.53 23.66 9.16
CA ALA A 355 3.39 24.13 9.95
C ALA A 355 3.81 25.10 11.06
N HIS A 356 4.92 24.81 11.75
CA HIS A 356 5.48 25.68 12.79
C HIS A 356 5.96 27.03 12.22
N ILE A 357 6.58 27.02 11.05
CA ILE A 357 7.00 28.25 10.35
C ILE A 357 5.78 29.10 9.98
N GLU A 358 4.75 28.50 9.39
CA GLU A 358 3.54 29.21 8.95
C GLU A 358 2.77 29.82 10.13
N GLN A 359 2.69 29.11 11.26
CA GLN A 359 2.12 29.63 12.49
C GLN A 359 2.91 30.86 12.99
N THR A 360 4.24 30.77 13.00
CA THR A 360 5.12 31.86 13.43
C THR A 360 4.94 33.11 12.55
N LEU A 361 4.89 32.93 11.23
CA LEU A 361 4.66 34.01 10.28
C LEU A 361 3.29 34.67 10.49
N SER A 362 2.26 33.86 10.76
CA SER A 362 0.89 34.36 11.00
C SER A 362 0.77 35.17 12.29
N THR A 363 1.62 34.92 13.29
CA THR A 363 1.66 35.71 14.53
C THR A 363 2.46 37.01 14.44
N GLN A 364 3.29 37.16 13.40
CA GLN A 364 4.14 38.34 13.17
C GLN A 364 3.52 39.36 12.21
N ALA A 365 2.53 38.94 11.41
CA ALA A 365 1.73 39.78 10.52
C ALA A 365 0.55 40.41 11.27
#